data_AF-A0AAV5UMU3-F1
#
_entry.id   AF-A0AAV5UMU3-F1
#
_cell.length_a   1.000
_cell.length_b   1.000
_cell.length_c   1.000
_cell.angle_alpha   90.00
_cell.angle_beta   90.00
_cell.angle_gamma   90.00
#
_symmetry.space_group_name_H-M   'P 1'
#
loop_
_entity.id
_entity.type
_entity.pdbx_description
1 polymer ?
#
loop_
_entity_poly.entity_id
_entity_poly.type
_entity_poly.pdbx_seq_one_letter_code
_entity_poly.pdbx_strand_id
1 'polypeptide(L)'
;GCRPFPNCKFLKRILFTLLVSAYLASLTLQNLPSAHVYERRSEVRHIQCDRVFQGDSVYAKSVTKIKLVPRSAKLDMSCEAVRNRVLSRRNPPTGFRLAFAKNVFMDYEFLEEQLAVSYSEENTFCFAPDRKATVEFRRKIFALSLCLDNVHISSDEYEMDSNGHGQSRAFIG
;
A
#
# COMPACT_ATOMS: atom_id res chain seq x y z
N GLY A 1 -22.40 -22.13 58.11
CA GLY A 1 -22.81 -23.07 57.05
C GLY A 1 -22.18 -22.64 55.74
N CYS A 2 -21.36 -23.50 55.14
CA CYS A 2 -20.76 -23.25 53.82
C CYS A 2 -21.84 -23.31 52.73
N ARG A 3 -21.86 -22.32 51.82
CA ARG A 3 -22.76 -22.33 50.65
C ARG A 3 -22.31 -23.42 49.67
N PRO A 4 -23.23 -24.07 48.94
CA PRO A 4 -22.88 -25.08 47.96
C PRO A 4 -22.15 -24.42 46.77
N PHE A 5 -20.97 -24.95 46.45
CA PHE A 5 -20.17 -24.54 45.28
C PHE A 5 -20.98 -24.66 43.98
N PRO A 6 -20.73 -23.80 42.98
CA PRO A 6 -21.38 -23.91 41.69
C PRO A 6 -21.05 -25.25 41.02
N ASN A 7 -22.06 -25.82 40.35
CA ASN A 7 -21.99 -27.08 39.60
C ASN A 7 -20.69 -27.16 38.75
N CYS A 8 -19.89 -28.21 38.94
CA CYS A 8 -18.61 -28.42 38.25
C CYS A 8 -18.72 -28.34 36.70
N LYS A 9 -19.90 -28.67 36.14
CA LYS A 9 -20.21 -28.52 34.71
C LYS A 9 -20.21 -27.06 34.24
N PHE A 10 -20.63 -26.13 35.08
CA PHE A 10 -20.65 -24.69 34.78
C PHE A 10 -19.22 -24.12 34.75
N LEU A 11 -18.39 -24.52 35.71
CA LEU A 11 -16.99 -24.11 35.77
C LEU A 11 -16.18 -24.62 34.55
N LYS A 12 -16.42 -25.87 34.12
CA LYS A 12 -15.80 -26.44 32.91
C LYS A 12 -16.18 -25.70 31.63
N ARG A 13 -17.45 -25.27 31.50
CA ARG A 13 -17.91 -24.49 30.35
C ARG A 13 -17.23 -23.13 30.27
N ILE A 14 -17.15 -22.42 31.40
CA ILE A 14 -16.47 -21.12 31.49
C ILE A 14 -15.00 -21.25 31.09
N LEU A 15 -14.30 -22.25 31.65
CA LEU A 15 -12.89 -22.49 31.33
C LEU A 15 -12.68 -22.78 29.85
N PHE A 16 -13.54 -23.60 29.24
CA PHE A 16 -13.46 -23.90 27.81
C PHE A 16 -13.69 -22.66 26.94
N THR A 17 -14.69 -21.83 27.25
CA THR A 17 -14.91 -20.57 26.51
C THR A 17 -13.74 -19.60 26.64
N LEU A 18 -13.14 -19.49 27.83
CA LEU A 18 -11.98 -18.62 28.05
C LEU A 18 -10.74 -19.12 27.28
N LEU A 19 -10.53 -20.43 27.22
CA LEU A 19 -9.45 -21.04 26.45
C LEU A 19 -9.64 -20.83 24.95
N VAL A 20 -10.86 -21.01 24.43
CA VAL A 20 -11.17 -20.76 23.02
C VAL A 20 -11.00 -19.28 22.69
N SER A 21 -11.48 -18.36 23.53
CA SER A 21 -11.29 -16.92 23.30
C SER A 21 -9.81 -16.52 23.37
N ALA A 22 -9.03 -17.10 24.28
CA ALA A 22 -7.59 -16.83 24.39
C ALA A 22 -6.81 -17.41 23.21
N TYR A 23 -7.22 -18.56 22.68
CA TYR A 23 -6.64 -19.16 21.48
C TYR A 23 -6.97 -18.34 20.23
N LEU A 24 -8.21 -17.90 20.07
CA LEU A 24 -8.61 -16.98 18.99
C LEU A 24 -7.89 -15.64 19.09
N ALA A 25 -7.77 -15.06 20.30
CA ALA A 25 -7.02 -13.83 20.52
C ALA A 25 -5.52 -14.02 20.19
N SER A 26 -4.92 -15.15 20.57
CA SER A 26 -3.54 -15.50 20.22
C SER A 26 -3.35 -15.63 18.71
N LEU A 27 -4.29 -16.27 17.99
CA LEU A 27 -4.29 -16.34 16.54
C LEU A 27 -4.41 -14.94 15.89
N THR A 28 -5.18 -14.02 16.48
CA THR A 28 -5.24 -12.63 15.98
C THR A 28 -3.97 -11.82 16.27
N LEU A 29 -3.29 -12.04 17.40
CA LEU A 29 -2.03 -11.39 17.76
C LEU A 29 -0.85 -11.88 16.90
N GLN A 30 -0.83 -13.16 16.53
CA GLN A 30 0.18 -13.73 15.61
C GLN A 30 0.05 -13.19 14.18
N ASN A 31 -1.12 -12.66 13.82
CA ASN A 31 -1.39 -12.05 12.51
C ASN A 31 -1.30 -10.52 12.52
N LEU A 32 -0.82 -9.90 13.61
CA LEU A 32 -0.52 -8.47 13.55
C LEU A 32 0.64 -8.26 12.58
N PRO A 33 0.42 -7.58 11.44
CA PRO A 33 1.52 -7.28 10.54
C PRO A 33 2.55 -6.49 11.36
N SER A 34 3.79 -7.02 11.36
CA SER A 34 4.95 -6.32 11.88
C SER A 34 4.89 -4.88 11.39
N ALA A 35 5.16 -3.91 12.25
CA ALA A 35 5.24 -2.51 11.84
C ALA A 35 6.40 -2.40 10.83
N HIS A 36 6.10 -2.63 9.55
CA HIS A 36 7.08 -2.53 8.49
C HIS A 36 7.50 -1.07 8.46
N VAL A 37 8.71 -0.80 8.94
CA VAL A 37 9.25 0.55 9.03
C VAL A 37 9.56 1.00 7.61
N TYR A 38 8.95 2.11 7.19
CA TYR A 38 9.29 2.74 5.93
C TYR A 38 10.78 3.14 5.93
N GLU A 39 11.55 2.58 5.00
CA GLU A 39 12.95 2.94 4.82
C GLU A 39 13.10 4.09 3.81
N ARG A 40 13.75 5.18 4.24
CA ARG A 40 14.06 6.31 3.36
C ARG A 40 15.19 5.95 2.38
N ARG A 41 14.96 6.23 1.09
CA ARG A 41 15.97 6.12 0.03
C ARG A 41 17.25 6.87 0.38
N SER A 42 18.40 6.26 0.12
CA SER A 42 19.71 6.76 0.53
C SER A 42 20.02 8.14 -0.03
N GLU A 43 19.58 8.39 -1.27
CA GLU A 43 19.77 9.64 -2.00
C GLU A 43 19.12 10.83 -1.31
N VAL A 44 18.03 10.62 -0.56
CA VAL A 44 17.27 11.70 0.11
C VAL A 44 17.37 11.65 1.63
N ARG A 45 18.14 10.72 2.21
CA ARG A 45 18.29 10.60 3.68
C ARG A 45 18.81 11.86 4.35
N HIS A 46 19.59 12.67 3.62
CA HIS A 46 20.19 13.91 4.12
C HIS A 46 19.24 15.12 4.06
N ILE A 47 18.05 15.00 3.46
CA ILE A 47 17.08 16.09 3.38
C ILE A 47 16.28 16.19 4.69
N GLN A 48 16.25 17.40 5.26
CA GLN A 48 15.49 17.78 6.45
C GLN A 48 14.11 18.32 6.04
N CYS A 49 13.13 17.43 5.92
CA CYS A 49 11.78 17.77 5.45
C CYS A 49 11.04 18.72 6.41
N ASP A 50 11.31 18.62 7.70
CA ASP A 50 10.80 19.49 8.76
C ASP A 50 11.13 20.97 8.49
N ARG A 51 12.38 21.28 8.14
CA ARG A 51 12.79 22.65 7.79
C ARG A 51 12.08 23.17 6.55
N VAL A 52 11.92 22.32 5.53
CA VAL A 52 11.20 22.67 4.30
C VAL A 52 9.73 22.99 4.62
N PHE A 53 9.05 22.13 5.40
CA PHE A 53 7.65 22.34 5.77
C PHE A 53 7.42 23.51 6.74
N GLN A 54 8.44 23.88 7.53
CA GLN A 54 8.41 25.05 8.40
C GLN A 54 8.73 26.37 7.66
N GLY A 55 8.99 26.32 6.35
CA GLY A 55 9.19 27.52 5.54
C GLY A 55 10.61 28.09 5.58
N ASP A 56 11.61 27.29 5.97
CA ASP A 56 13.02 27.68 5.87
C ASP A 56 13.45 27.78 4.40
N SER A 57 13.20 28.96 3.81
CA SER A 57 13.44 29.21 2.39
C SER A 57 14.93 29.18 2.02
N VAL A 58 15.83 29.47 2.97
CA VAL A 58 17.28 29.41 2.75
C VAL A 58 17.71 27.96 2.61
N TYR A 59 17.25 27.10 3.52
CA TYR A 59 17.50 25.66 3.42
C TYR A 59 16.84 25.05 2.18
N ALA A 60 15.57 25.35 1.92
CA ALA A 60 14.85 24.79 0.78
C ALA A 60 15.54 25.11 -0.56
N LYS A 61 16.10 26.31 -0.72
CA LYS A 61 16.90 26.70 -1.88
C LYS A 61 18.25 25.98 -1.96
N SER A 62 18.80 25.54 -0.82
CA SER A 62 20.04 24.77 -0.77
C SER A 62 19.86 23.30 -1.16
N VAL A 63 18.62 22.78 -1.09
CA VAL A 63 18.31 21.43 -1.56
C VAL A 63 18.39 21.39 -3.08
N THR A 64 19.43 20.74 -3.61
CA THR A 64 19.63 20.61 -5.06
C THR A 64 18.67 19.58 -5.67
N LYS A 65 18.51 19.63 -7.00
CA LYS A 65 17.73 18.61 -7.71
C LYS A 65 18.42 17.25 -7.56
N ILE A 66 17.78 16.33 -6.83
CA ILE A 66 18.25 14.96 -6.68
C ILE A 66 17.60 14.09 -7.74
N LYS A 67 18.43 13.42 -8.54
CA LYS A 67 17.94 12.37 -9.45
C LYS A 67 17.83 11.08 -8.67
N LEU A 68 16.60 10.56 -8.54
CA LEU A 68 16.40 9.24 -7.94
C LEU A 68 16.95 8.16 -8.86
N VAL A 69 17.69 7.21 -8.29
CA VAL A 69 18.14 6.03 -9.01
C VAL A 69 17.05 4.96 -8.87
N PRO A 70 16.59 4.35 -9.97
CA PRO A 70 15.70 3.18 -9.88
C PRO A 70 16.35 2.11 -8.98
N ARG A 71 15.61 1.58 -7.99
CA ARG A 71 16.15 0.66 -6.97
C ARG A 71 16.79 -0.58 -7.60
N SER A 72 16.32 -1.02 -8.76
CA SER A 72 17.10 -1.74 -9.80
C SER A 72 16.17 -2.16 -10.94
N ALA A 73 16.75 -2.60 -12.07
CA ALA A 73 16.02 -3.37 -13.09
C ALA A 73 15.41 -4.70 -12.54
N LYS A 74 15.84 -5.14 -11.35
CA LYS A 74 15.43 -6.38 -10.67
C LYS A 74 14.68 -6.09 -9.37
N LEU A 75 13.81 -5.08 -9.37
CA LEU A 75 12.87 -4.88 -8.26
C LEU A 75 12.12 -6.20 -8.00
N ASP A 76 12.11 -6.64 -6.74
CA ASP A 76 11.40 -7.86 -6.35
C ASP A 76 9.88 -7.63 -6.44
N MET A 77 9.24 -8.42 -7.30
CA MET A 77 7.80 -8.36 -7.59
C MET A 77 7.04 -9.53 -6.94
N SER A 78 7.65 -10.27 -6.01
CA SER A 78 6.93 -11.23 -5.17
C SER A 78 5.84 -10.50 -4.37
N CYS A 79 4.71 -11.17 -4.11
CA CYS A 79 3.63 -10.53 -3.37
C CYS A 79 4.00 -10.19 -1.93
N GLU A 80 4.91 -10.94 -1.31
CA GLU A 80 5.49 -10.57 -0.03
C GLU A 80 6.22 -9.23 -0.13
N ALA A 81 7.14 -9.07 -1.08
CA ALA A 81 7.88 -7.82 -1.25
C ALA A 81 6.98 -6.64 -1.63
N VAL A 82 6.00 -6.84 -2.51
CA VAL A 82 5.02 -5.80 -2.91
C VAL A 82 4.18 -5.37 -1.72
N ARG A 83 3.58 -6.31 -0.98
CA ARG A 83 2.78 -6.01 0.21
C ARG A 83 3.61 -5.32 1.28
N ASN A 84 4.84 -5.77 1.53
CA ASN A 84 5.74 -5.12 2.47
C ASN A 84 6.00 -3.66 2.08
N ARG A 85 6.18 -3.35 0.80
CA ARG A 85 6.38 -1.95 0.35
C ARG A 85 5.12 -1.11 0.48
N VAL A 86 3.95 -1.63 0.06
CA VAL A 86 2.69 -0.87 0.04
C VAL A 86 2.07 -0.73 1.44
N LEU A 87 2.01 -1.82 2.20
CA LEU A 87 1.34 -1.90 3.50
C LEU A 87 2.21 -1.43 4.67
N SER A 88 3.51 -1.16 4.44
CA SER A 88 4.39 -0.58 5.48
C SER A 88 3.91 0.77 6.00
N ARG A 89 3.15 1.49 5.18
CA ARG A 89 2.54 2.75 5.57
C ARG A 89 1.14 2.46 6.09
N ARG A 90 0.95 2.60 7.40
CA ARG A 90 -0.39 2.55 7.99
C ARG A 90 -1.13 3.83 7.62
N ASN A 91 -2.09 3.71 6.72
CA ASN A 91 -3.14 4.72 6.56
C ASN A 91 -4.29 4.34 7.48
N PRO A 92 -4.75 5.25 8.36
CA PRO A 92 -5.88 4.95 9.24
C PRO A 92 -7.15 4.74 8.40
N PRO A 93 -8.10 3.92 8.88
CA PRO A 93 -9.42 3.83 8.26
C PRO A 93 -10.05 5.21 8.14
N THR A 94 -10.56 5.54 6.96
CA THR A 94 -11.15 6.85 6.67
C THR A 94 -12.64 6.86 7.00
N GLY A 95 -13.28 5.69 7.07
CA GLY A 95 -14.72 5.54 7.34
C GLY A 95 -15.60 5.86 6.12
N PHE A 96 -14.97 6.08 4.97
CA PHE A 96 -15.62 6.25 3.67
C PHE A 96 -14.71 5.67 2.58
N ARG A 97 -15.30 5.10 1.55
CA ARG A 97 -14.59 4.43 0.45
C ARG A 97 -14.32 5.42 -0.69
N LEU A 98 -13.08 5.45 -1.18
CA LEU A 98 -12.69 6.19 -2.38
C LEU A 98 -12.33 5.25 -3.53
N ALA A 99 -12.65 5.66 -4.75
CA ALA A 99 -12.20 5.01 -5.97
C ALA A 99 -11.21 5.93 -6.70
N PHE A 100 -10.01 5.41 -6.99
CA PHE A 100 -8.96 6.12 -7.72
C PHE A 100 -8.79 5.50 -9.09
N ALA A 101 -8.97 6.28 -10.16
CA ALA A 101 -8.62 5.88 -11.51
C ALA A 101 -7.35 6.63 -11.94
N LYS A 102 -6.37 5.93 -12.54
CA LYS A 102 -5.09 6.53 -12.94
C LYS A 102 -4.62 6.00 -14.30
N ASN A 103 -4.41 6.91 -15.23
CA ASN A 103 -3.68 6.63 -16.47
C ASN A 103 -2.18 6.55 -16.17
N VAL A 104 -1.51 5.49 -16.61
CA VAL A 104 -0.10 5.24 -16.27
C VAL A 104 0.72 4.80 -17.48
N PHE A 105 1.97 5.24 -17.57
CA PHE A 105 2.83 4.95 -18.72
C PHE A 105 4.23 4.47 -18.33
N MET A 106 4.83 5.07 -17.29
CA MET A 106 6.22 4.79 -16.88
C MET A 106 6.42 4.98 -15.38
N ASP A 107 7.67 4.78 -14.91
CA ASP A 107 8.11 5.03 -13.53
C ASP A 107 7.33 4.26 -12.44
N TYR A 108 7.29 2.93 -12.57
CA TYR A 108 6.60 2.04 -11.64
C TYR A 108 6.88 2.32 -10.15
N GLU A 109 8.14 2.55 -9.78
CA GLU A 109 8.50 2.77 -8.37
C GLU A 109 7.84 4.02 -7.79
N PHE A 110 7.69 5.08 -8.59
CA PHE A 110 7.01 6.29 -8.17
C PHE A 110 5.50 6.03 -8.00
N LEU A 111 4.89 5.29 -8.93
CA LEU A 111 3.48 4.93 -8.85
C LEU A 111 3.18 4.04 -7.62
N GLU A 112 4.06 3.07 -7.35
CA GLU A 112 3.96 2.21 -6.16
C GLU A 112 4.10 3.03 -4.86
N GLU A 113 5.03 3.99 -4.81
CA GLU A 113 5.18 4.89 -3.66
C GLU A 113 3.93 5.79 -3.48
N GLN A 114 3.36 6.30 -4.57
CA GLN A 114 2.13 7.08 -4.53
C GLN A 114 0.93 6.24 -4.06
N LEU A 115 0.84 4.98 -4.51
CA LEU A 115 -0.14 4.04 -4.02
C LEU A 115 0.05 3.82 -2.51
N ALA A 116 1.25 3.49 -2.05
CA ALA A 116 1.54 3.23 -0.63
C ALA A 116 1.13 4.39 0.29
N VAL A 117 1.31 5.65 -0.14
CA VAL A 117 0.90 6.83 0.64
C VAL A 117 -0.63 7.01 0.71
N SER A 118 -1.37 6.51 -0.27
CA SER A 118 -2.84 6.66 -0.36
C SER A 118 -3.63 5.37 -0.10
N TYR A 119 -2.94 4.25 0.05
CA TYR A 119 -3.54 2.92 0.15
C TYR A 119 -4.35 2.76 1.43
N SER A 120 -5.63 2.46 1.29
CA SER A 120 -6.49 1.98 2.38
C SER A 120 -7.21 0.74 1.87
N GLU A 121 -7.44 -0.23 2.74
CA GLU A 121 -8.26 -1.42 2.42
C GLU A 121 -9.70 -1.04 2.02
N GLU A 122 -10.18 0.14 2.45
CA GLU A 122 -11.50 0.66 2.11
C GLU A 122 -11.56 1.26 0.69
N ASN A 123 -10.41 1.58 0.10
CA ASN A 123 -10.30 2.24 -1.20
C ASN A 123 -10.16 1.22 -2.33
N THR A 124 -10.52 1.64 -3.54
CA THR A 124 -10.31 0.88 -4.78
C THR A 124 -9.40 1.67 -5.72
N PHE A 125 -8.46 0.99 -6.35
CA PHE A 125 -7.50 1.59 -7.28
C PHE A 125 -7.60 0.92 -8.63
N CYS A 126 -7.84 1.69 -9.69
CA CYS A 126 -7.82 1.23 -11.08
C CYS A 126 -6.70 1.95 -11.82
N PHE A 127 -5.82 1.17 -12.45
CA PHE A 127 -4.77 1.68 -13.32
C PHE A 127 -5.09 1.35 -14.78
N ALA A 128 -4.99 2.34 -15.66
CA ALA A 128 -5.10 2.18 -17.10
C ALA A 128 -3.72 2.39 -17.74
N PRO A 129 -2.97 1.32 -18.04
CA PRO A 129 -1.68 1.43 -18.70
C PRO A 129 -1.83 1.96 -20.13
N ASP A 130 -0.99 2.90 -20.52
CA ASP A 130 -0.85 3.33 -21.90
C ASP A 130 -0.42 2.14 -22.78
N ARG A 131 -1.07 1.99 -23.93
CA ARG A 131 -0.73 0.96 -24.90
C ARG A 131 0.75 0.97 -25.31
N LYS A 132 1.41 2.12 -25.29
CA LYS A 132 2.83 2.25 -25.65
C LYS A 132 3.79 2.01 -24.47
N ALA A 133 3.29 1.69 -23.28
CA ALA A 133 4.13 1.42 -22.11
C ALA A 133 5.06 0.21 -22.35
N THR A 134 6.25 0.27 -21.76
CA THR A 134 7.25 -0.80 -21.96
C THR A 134 6.78 -2.12 -21.36
N VAL A 135 7.27 -3.24 -21.92
CA VAL A 135 6.95 -4.59 -21.42
C VAL A 135 7.35 -4.74 -19.95
N GLU A 136 8.49 -4.17 -19.55
CA GLU A 136 8.95 -4.20 -18.16
C GLU A 136 7.98 -3.45 -17.22
N PHE A 137 7.53 -2.26 -17.62
CA PHE A 137 6.56 -1.48 -16.86
C PHE A 137 5.25 -2.26 -16.69
N ARG A 138 4.69 -2.78 -17.79
CA ARG A 138 3.48 -3.60 -17.78
C ARG A 138 3.63 -4.78 -16.82
N ARG A 139 4.71 -5.55 -16.93
CA ARG A 139 4.97 -6.68 -16.04
C ARG A 139 4.91 -6.30 -14.56
N LYS A 140 5.48 -5.14 -14.19
CA LYS A 140 5.49 -4.67 -12.80
C LYS A 140 4.10 -4.21 -12.34
N ILE A 141 3.37 -3.42 -13.14
CA ILE A 141 2.03 -2.93 -12.75
C ILE A 141 1.00 -4.07 -12.67
N PHE A 142 1.09 -5.07 -13.55
CA PHE A 142 0.26 -6.27 -13.46
C PHE A 142 0.59 -7.08 -12.20
N ALA A 143 1.87 -7.32 -11.90
CA ALA A 143 2.28 -8.01 -10.68
C ALA A 143 1.80 -7.28 -9.41
N LEU A 144 1.79 -5.95 -9.39
CA LEU A 144 1.21 -5.15 -8.30
C LEU A 144 -0.27 -5.50 -8.08
N SER A 145 -1.08 -5.53 -9.15
CA SER A 145 -2.51 -5.85 -9.06
C SER A 145 -2.81 -7.27 -8.59
N LEU A 146 -1.95 -8.24 -8.92
CA LEU A 146 -2.11 -9.63 -8.47
C LEU A 146 -1.85 -9.80 -6.97
N CYS A 147 -1.18 -8.85 -6.34
CA CYS A 147 -0.79 -8.94 -4.94
C CYS A 147 -1.69 -8.14 -4.00
N LEU A 148 -2.57 -7.27 -4.52
CA LEU A 148 -3.42 -6.38 -3.74
C LEU A 148 -4.86 -6.46 -4.28
N ASP A 149 -5.79 -6.98 -3.45
CA ASP A 149 -7.13 -7.35 -3.90
C ASP A 149 -7.99 -6.16 -4.39
N ASN A 150 -7.68 -4.96 -3.91
CA ASN A 150 -8.37 -3.70 -4.26
C ASN A 150 -7.63 -2.88 -5.33
N VAL A 151 -6.66 -3.49 -6.02
CA VAL A 151 -5.93 -2.90 -7.14
C VAL A 151 -6.27 -3.63 -8.42
N HIS A 152 -6.75 -2.88 -9.42
CA HIS A 152 -7.21 -3.40 -10.70
C HIS A 152 -6.46 -2.74 -11.85
N ILE A 153 -6.30 -3.48 -12.94
CA ILE A 153 -5.78 -2.98 -14.21
C ILE A 153 -6.94 -3.00 -15.22
N SER A 154 -7.14 -1.91 -15.97
CA SER A 154 -8.14 -1.88 -17.04
C SER A 154 -7.81 -2.94 -18.11
N SER A 155 -8.85 -3.59 -18.63
CA SER A 155 -8.71 -4.56 -19.72
C SER A 155 -8.45 -3.88 -21.07
N ASP A 156 -8.93 -2.65 -21.22
CA ASP A 156 -8.83 -1.89 -22.46
C ASP A 156 -7.56 -1.04 -22.46
N GLU A 157 -6.82 -1.12 -23.56
CA GLU A 157 -5.60 -0.32 -23.74
C GLU A 157 -5.84 0.76 -24.81
N TYR A 158 -5.54 1.99 -24.43
CA TYR A 158 -5.57 3.14 -25.33
C TYR A 158 -4.17 3.71 -25.49
N GLU A 159 -3.83 4.11 -26.71
CA GLU A 159 -2.63 4.92 -26.93
C GLU A 159 -2.93 6.35 -26.48
N MET A 160 -2.19 6.83 -25.48
CA MET A 160 -2.38 8.17 -24.93
C MET A 160 -1.23 9.08 -25.36
N ASP A 161 -1.48 10.38 -25.50
CA ASP A 161 -0.45 11.35 -25.82
C ASP A 161 -0.56 12.66 -25.03
N SER A 162 0.47 13.49 -25.16
CA SER A 162 0.54 14.80 -24.50
C SER A 162 -0.44 15.82 -25.07
N ASN A 163 -1.06 15.53 -26.22
CA ASN A 163 -2.11 16.35 -26.83
C ASN A 163 -3.50 16.00 -26.25
N GLY A 164 -3.59 15.01 -25.36
CA GLY A 164 -4.82 14.63 -24.68
C GLY A 164 -5.57 13.47 -25.35
N HIS A 165 -5.06 12.91 -26.45
CA HIS A 165 -5.74 11.79 -27.10
C HIS A 165 -5.72 10.55 -26.20
N GLY A 166 -6.79 9.76 -26.26
CA GLY A 166 -6.91 8.48 -25.53
C GLY A 166 -7.17 8.60 -24.02
N GLN A 167 -6.86 9.74 -23.37
CA GLN A 167 -6.91 9.86 -21.91
C GLN A 167 -8.33 9.68 -21.33
N SER A 168 -9.33 10.35 -21.91
CA SER A 168 -10.72 10.22 -21.45
C SER A 168 -11.27 8.81 -21.66
N ARG A 169 -10.84 8.12 -22.72
CA ARG A 169 -11.27 6.74 -22.98
C ARG A 169 -10.67 5.78 -21.97
N ALA A 170 -9.39 5.96 -21.64
CA ALA A 170 -8.71 5.18 -20.60
C ALA A 170 -9.33 5.36 -19.19
N PHE A 171 -9.98 6.49 -18.91
CA PHE A 171 -10.71 6.69 -17.66
C PHE A 171 -12.10 6.05 -17.60
N ILE A 172 -12.73 5.82 -18.76
CA ILE A 172 -14.13 5.35 -18.86
C ILE A 172 -14.20 3.85 -19.19
N GLY A 173 -13.19 3.33 -19.89
CA GLY A 173 -13.09 1.93 -20.35
C GLY A 173 -12.59 0.94 -19.30
#